data_AF-A0A1M7R2C2-F1
#
_entry.id   AF-A0A1M7R2C2-F1
#
_cell.length_a   1.000
_cell.length_b   1.000
_cell.length_c   1.000
_cell.angle_alpha   90.00
_cell.angle_beta   90.00
_cell.angle_gamma   90.00
#
_symmetry.space_group_name_H-M   'P 1'
#
loop_
_entity.id
_entity.type
_entity.pdbx_description
1 polymer ?
#
loop_
_entity_poly.entity_id
_entity_poly.type
_entity_poly.pdbx_seq_one_letter_code
_entity_poly.pdbx_strand_id
1 'polypeptide(L)'
;MDDLTTGYPVPARPIMRFRWHAGDWFEIFERHVALIQSDIARAQAEDRIVVYLSCPISSRGGGHFGTNIEIANFVARRLASQWGERFFVVNPAAYQLESKEGTGLIVRHIADLARETGRELTLDGLRAQAEPGGGDYMRMWTRVLVEDGYLADPPGRSRSGRHLGGLFDAYYFLGPDDMHEFFGAGGRTSGGRTGGGSADGGTLASKVEEYFARKYAIDPEFFVSFAAGPDSDGATRLLDLTNPSDARLWEARRKEFVRYYTVRAGAAYSLGSHDEWNLMARLNRARVADPAYGPGEQIAAYFAAGPCGLAEAEAETSIGYEVAAVPVSPNGMPATAGQRAAEVDA
;
A
#
# COMPACT_ATOMS: atom_id res chain seq x y z
N MET A 1 7.63 4.07 -25.65
CA MET A 1 8.16 5.33 -25.09
C MET A 1 7.18 5.66 -23.98
N ASP A 2 7.56 5.44 -22.72
CA ASP A 2 6.63 5.46 -21.59
C ASP A 2 6.05 6.86 -21.41
N ASP A 3 4.77 7.00 -21.76
CA ASP A 3 4.04 8.25 -21.63
C ASP A 3 3.69 8.46 -20.14
N LEU A 4 4.69 8.87 -19.37
CA LEU A 4 4.53 9.19 -17.96
C LEU A 4 4.02 10.63 -17.81
N THR A 5 2.85 10.79 -17.19
CA THR A 5 2.27 12.09 -16.85
C THR A 5 2.55 12.44 -15.40
N THR A 6 2.71 13.74 -15.10
CA THR A 6 2.81 14.25 -13.72
C THR A 6 1.65 15.19 -13.43
N GLY A 7 0.95 14.99 -12.31
CA GLY A 7 -0.18 15.85 -11.96
C GLY A 7 -0.77 15.57 -10.58
N TYR A 8 -1.86 16.25 -10.27
CA TYR A 8 -2.66 15.99 -9.07
C TYR A 8 -3.70 14.91 -9.39
N PRO A 9 -3.76 13.78 -8.65
CA PRO A 9 -4.76 12.74 -8.90
C PRO A 9 -6.20 13.24 -8.79
N VAL A 10 -6.44 14.22 -7.89
CA VAL A 10 -7.72 14.91 -7.71
C VAL A 10 -7.52 16.40 -7.98
N PRO A 11 -7.68 16.88 -9.22
CA PRO A 11 -7.41 18.28 -9.57
C PRO A 11 -8.25 19.30 -8.79
N ALA A 12 -9.48 18.94 -8.41
CA ALA A 12 -10.35 19.77 -7.58
C ALA A 12 -9.83 19.95 -6.13
N ARG A 13 -8.90 19.10 -5.70
CA ARG A 13 -8.25 19.14 -4.39
C ARG A 13 -6.77 18.75 -4.52
N PRO A 14 -5.90 19.70 -4.94
CA PRO A 14 -4.50 19.41 -5.25
C PRO A 14 -3.63 19.24 -3.99
N ILE A 15 -3.83 18.13 -3.24
CA ILE A 15 -3.11 17.85 -1.98
C ILE A 15 -1.72 17.25 -2.23
N MET A 16 -1.59 16.34 -3.20
CA MET A 16 -0.35 15.63 -3.52
C MET A 16 -0.20 15.41 -5.02
N ARG A 17 1.04 15.43 -5.49
CA ARG A 17 1.38 15.28 -6.91
C ARG A 17 2.19 14.01 -7.13
N PHE A 18 1.89 13.26 -8.19
CA PHE A 18 2.60 12.04 -8.53
C PHE A 18 2.94 11.99 -10.02
N ARG A 19 3.82 11.05 -10.39
CA ARG A 19 4.10 10.69 -11.77
C ARG A 19 3.60 9.26 -12.03
N TRP A 20 2.80 9.05 -13.08
CA TRP A 20 2.15 7.78 -13.39
C TRP A 20 2.08 7.54 -14.90
N HIS A 21 1.82 6.30 -15.31
CA HIS A 21 1.62 5.90 -16.69
C HIS A 21 0.29 6.42 -17.23
N ALA A 22 0.32 7.07 -18.39
CA ALA A 22 -0.87 7.34 -19.19
C ALA A 22 -1.27 6.09 -20.02
N GLY A 23 -2.30 6.22 -20.85
CA GLY A 23 -2.73 5.16 -21.77
C GLY A 23 -3.45 3.99 -21.07
N ASP A 24 -3.14 2.76 -21.49
CA ASP A 24 -3.88 1.57 -21.07
C ASP A 24 -3.84 1.36 -19.55
N TRP A 25 -2.68 1.53 -18.92
CA TRP A 25 -2.57 1.45 -17.46
C TRP A 25 -3.46 2.47 -16.77
N PHE A 26 -3.47 3.72 -17.24
CA PHE A 26 -4.36 4.75 -16.71
C PHE A 26 -5.82 4.30 -16.78
N GLU A 27 -6.30 3.84 -17.94
CA GLU A 27 -7.69 3.40 -18.12
C GLU A 27 -8.06 2.20 -17.24
N ILE A 28 -7.14 1.26 -17.06
CA ILE A 28 -7.32 0.10 -16.17
C ILE A 28 -7.42 0.56 -14.71
N PHE A 29 -6.51 1.43 -14.27
CA PHE A 29 -6.53 1.98 -12.91
C PHE A 29 -7.78 2.84 -12.67
N GLU A 30 -8.32 3.55 -13.67
CA GLU A 30 -9.60 4.27 -13.54
C GLU A 30 -10.76 3.32 -13.23
N ARG A 31 -10.83 2.17 -13.92
CA ARG A 31 -11.84 1.13 -13.62
C ARG A 31 -11.65 0.55 -12.23
N HIS A 32 -10.39 0.39 -11.82
CA HIS A 32 -10.07 -0.14 -10.52
C HIS A 32 -10.41 0.83 -9.39
N VAL A 33 -10.16 2.14 -9.56
CA VAL A 33 -10.65 3.20 -8.67
C VAL A 33 -12.17 3.09 -8.54
N ALA A 34 -12.90 3.05 -9.65
CA ALA A 34 -14.36 2.97 -9.63
C ALA A 34 -14.89 1.73 -8.89
N LEU A 35 -14.23 0.57 -9.03
CA LEU A 35 -14.56 -0.64 -8.29
C LEU A 35 -14.41 -0.44 -6.78
N ILE A 36 -13.25 0.06 -6.33
CA ILE A 36 -12.97 0.25 -4.90
C ILE A 36 -13.94 1.28 -4.30
N GLN A 37 -14.19 2.38 -5.01
CA GLN A 37 -15.15 3.41 -4.60
C GLN A 37 -16.57 2.83 -4.47
N SER A 38 -16.97 1.93 -5.38
CA SER A 38 -18.26 1.22 -5.31
C SER A 38 -18.35 0.28 -4.10
N ASP A 39 -17.28 -0.45 -3.78
CA ASP A 39 -17.23 -1.31 -2.59
C ASP A 39 -17.36 -0.49 -1.30
N ILE A 40 -16.69 0.66 -1.22
CA ILE A 40 -16.78 1.58 -0.07
C ILE A 40 -18.19 2.17 0.01
N ALA A 41 -18.76 2.61 -1.11
CA ALA A 41 -20.13 3.14 -1.15
C ALA A 41 -21.16 2.11 -0.68
N ARG A 42 -20.99 0.84 -1.06
CA ARG A 42 -21.83 -0.26 -0.57
C ARG A 42 -21.66 -0.48 0.93
N ALA A 43 -20.43 -0.47 1.44
CA ALA A 43 -20.18 -0.57 2.88
C ALA A 43 -20.86 0.57 3.67
N GLN A 44 -20.80 1.79 3.17
CA GLN A 44 -21.52 2.92 3.78
C GLN A 44 -23.04 2.80 3.69
N ALA A 45 -23.59 2.33 2.56
CA ALA A 45 -25.02 2.08 2.43
C ALA A 45 -25.53 1.03 3.43
N GLU A 46 -24.63 0.16 3.91
CA GLU A 46 -24.85 -0.82 4.97
C GLU A 46 -24.57 -0.26 6.39
N ASP A 47 -24.36 1.06 6.55
CA ASP A 47 -24.04 1.73 7.83
C ASP A 47 -22.78 1.18 8.51
N ARG A 48 -21.79 0.76 7.70
CA ARG A 48 -20.49 0.29 8.20
C ARG A 48 -19.52 1.44 8.42
N ILE A 49 -18.68 1.27 9.44
CA ILE A 49 -17.54 2.15 9.74
C ILE A 49 -16.39 1.76 8.80
N VAL A 50 -15.89 2.69 8.01
CA VAL A 50 -14.90 2.44 6.96
C VAL A 50 -13.51 2.78 7.46
N VAL A 51 -12.61 1.79 7.41
CA VAL A 51 -11.23 1.91 7.88
C VAL A 51 -10.28 1.60 6.74
N TYR A 52 -9.40 2.53 6.41
CA TYR A 52 -8.31 2.27 5.47
C TYR A 52 -7.15 1.56 6.15
N LEU A 53 -6.67 0.44 5.60
CA LEU A 53 -5.52 -0.29 6.13
C LEU A 53 -4.26 -0.02 5.29
N SER A 54 -3.38 0.86 5.76
CA SER A 54 -2.08 1.08 5.11
C SER A 54 -1.11 -0.04 5.48
N CYS A 55 -0.76 -0.87 4.49
CA CYS A 55 0.25 -1.92 4.61
C CYS A 55 1.44 -1.64 3.66
N PRO A 56 2.69 -1.82 4.12
CA PRO A 56 3.87 -1.75 3.25
C PRO A 56 3.91 -2.96 2.31
N ILE A 57 3.12 -2.97 1.23
CA ILE A 57 3.09 -4.12 0.31
C ILE A 57 4.47 -4.33 -0.37
N SER A 58 5.17 -3.24 -0.67
CA SER A 58 6.51 -3.26 -1.29
C SER A 58 7.54 -4.14 -0.57
N SER A 59 8.38 -4.86 -1.33
CA SER A 59 9.54 -5.61 -0.83
C SER A 59 10.76 -4.75 -0.49
N ARG A 60 10.69 -3.42 -0.67
CA ARG A 60 11.81 -2.52 -0.40
C ARG A 60 12.31 -2.64 1.04
N GLY A 61 13.62 -2.52 1.22
CA GLY A 61 14.27 -2.55 2.54
C GLY A 61 14.44 -3.94 3.15
N GLY A 62 14.07 -5.01 2.43
CA GLY A 62 14.20 -6.42 2.86
C GLY A 62 12.86 -7.13 3.12
N GLY A 63 11.73 -6.48 2.85
CA GLY A 63 10.40 -7.09 2.93
C GLY A 63 10.12 -8.08 1.79
N HIS A 64 9.04 -8.84 1.92
CA HIS A 64 8.59 -9.80 0.92
C HIS A 64 7.10 -9.58 0.62
N PHE A 65 6.76 -9.37 -0.65
CA PHE A 65 5.40 -9.05 -1.11
C PHE A 65 4.34 -10.02 -0.57
N GLY A 66 4.53 -11.32 -0.77
CA GLY A 66 3.57 -12.34 -0.32
C GLY A 66 3.41 -12.37 1.20
N THR A 67 4.50 -12.15 1.95
CA THR A 67 4.44 -12.10 3.41
C THR A 67 3.72 -10.84 3.89
N ASN A 68 3.96 -9.69 3.24
CA ASN A 68 3.26 -8.44 3.57
C ASN A 68 1.75 -8.56 3.32
N ILE A 69 1.33 -9.25 2.25
CA ILE A 69 -0.08 -9.56 1.97
C ILE A 69 -0.68 -10.46 3.06
N GLU A 70 0.05 -11.50 3.49
CA GLU A 70 -0.40 -12.37 4.59
C GLU A 70 -0.59 -11.60 5.90
N ILE A 71 0.34 -10.69 6.21
CA ILE A 71 0.26 -9.81 7.37
C ILE A 71 -0.95 -8.86 7.23
N ALA A 72 -1.13 -8.18 6.09
CA ALA A 72 -2.26 -7.28 5.87
C ALA A 72 -3.59 -8.01 6.07
N ASN A 73 -3.72 -9.22 5.51
CA ASN A 73 -4.89 -10.06 5.66
C ASN A 73 -5.09 -10.56 7.10
N PHE A 74 -4.01 -10.85 7.82
CA PHE A 74 -4.06 -11.20 9.24
C PHE A 74 -4.59 -10.03 10.07
N VAL A 75 -4.04 -8.82 9.87
CA VAL A 75 -4.45 -7.61 10.59
C VAL A 75 -5.89 -7.24 10.25
N ALA A 76 -6.29 -7.26 8.98
CA ALA A 76 -7.68 -6.99 8.59
C ALA A 76 -8.68 -7.93 9.30
N ARG A 77 -8.38 -9.24 9.38
CA ARG A 77 -9.21 -10.20 10.12
C ARG A 77 -9.19 -9.96 11.63
N ARG A 78 -8.02 -9.61 12.19
CA ARG A 78 -7.88 -9.28 13.61
C ARG A 78 -8.74 -8.06 13.96
N LEU A 79 -8.65 -6.98 13.18
CA LEU A 79 -9.46 -5.79 13.35
C LEU A 79 -10.94 -6.11 13.27
N ALA A 80 -11.38 -6.87 12.25
CA ALA A 80 -12.77 -7.31 12.15
C ALA A 80 -13.24 -8.10 13.39
N SER A 81 -12.37 -8.95 13.96
CA SER A 81 -12.67 -9.72 15.17
C SER A 81 -12.71 -8.88 16.46
N GLN A 82 -11.86 -7.86 16.56
CA GLN A 82 -11.71 -7.04 17.76
C GLN A 82 -12.68 -5.86 17.79
N TRP A 83 -12.93 -5.23 16.64
CA TRP A 83 -13.76 -4.04 16.50
C TRP A 83 -15.20 -4.41 16.12
N GLY A 84 -15.40 -5.59 15.53
CA GLY A 84 -16.70 -6.16 15.22
C GLY A 84 -17.11 -6.00 13.76
N GLU A 85 -18.20 -6.67 13.38
CA GLU A 85 -18.65 -6.85 11.99
C GLU A 85 -19.09 -5.56 11.30
N ARG A 86 -19.36 -4.49 12.06
CA ARG A 86 -19.69 -3.16 11.52
C ARG A 86 -18.49 -2.44 10.91
N PHE A 87 -17.27 -2.90 11.16
CA PHE A 87 -16.07 -2.30 10.56
C PHE A 87 -15.78 -2.93 9.20
N PHE A 88 -15.76 -2.10 8.16
CA PHE A 88 -15.30 -2.47 6.84
C PHE A 88 -13.86 -1.99 6.66
N VAL A 89 -12.93 -2.94 6.61
CA VAL A 89 -11.51 -2.66 6.42
C VAL A 89 -11.18 -2.69 4.92
N VAL A 90 -10.86 -1.52 4.36
CA VAL A 90 -10.33 -1.38 3.00
C VAL A 90 -8.86 -1.80 3.04
N ASN A 91 -8.60 -3.04 2.63
CA ASN A 91 -7.26 -3.62 2.61
C ASN A 91 -6.66 -3.58 1.19
N PRO A 92 -5.63 -2.75 0.92
CA PRO A 92 -4.94 -2.70 -0.37
C PRO A 92 -4.45 -4.06 -0.89
N ALA A 93 -4.11 -4.98 0.02
CA ALA A 93 -3.68 -6.33 -0.34
C ALA A 93 -4.78 -7.19 -1.00
N ALA A 94 -6.04 -6.74 -1.02
CA ALA A 94 -7.12 -7.38 -1.76
C ALA A 94 -7.31 -6.80 -3.18
N TYR A 95 -6.65 -5.67 -3.49
CA TYR A 95 -6.91 -4.87 -4.68
C TYR A 95 -5.67 -4.74 -5.60
N GLN A 96 -4.45 -4.70 -5.05
CA GLN A 96 -3.24 -4.47 -5.86
C GLN A 96 -2.70 -5.73 -6.59
N LEU A 97 -1.92 -5.53 -7.67
CA LEU A 97 -1.36 -6.60 -8.51
C LEU A 97 -0.46 -7.57 -7.75
N GLU A 98 0.10 -7.15 -6.62
CA GLU A 98 0.98 -8.00 -5.83
C GLU A 98 0.20 -9.17 -5.18
N SER A 99 -1.13 -9.08 -5.12
CA SER A 99 -2.03 -10.12 -4.61
C SER A 99 -2.69 -10.93 -5.73
N LYS A 100 -3.07 -12.19 -5.42
CA LYS A 100 -3.82 -13.03 -6.36
C LYS A 100 -5.21 -12.45 -6.64
N GLU A 101 -5.87 -11.96 -5.59
CA GLU A 101 -7.17 -11.32 -5.66
C GLU A 101 -7.12 -10.06 -6.54
N GLY A 102 -6.20 -9.14 -6.26
CA GLY A 102 -6.03 -7.90 -7.02
C GLY A 102 -5.59 -8.13 -8.46
N THR A 103 -4.68 -9.09 -8.70
CA THR A 103 -4.35 -9.53 -10.07
C THR A 103 -5.58 -10.01 -10.82
N GLY A 104 -6.44 -10.82 -10.19
CA GLY A 104 -7.68 -11.29 -10.81
C GLY A 104 -8.62 -10.16 -11.19
N LEU A 105 -8.74 -9.13 -10.34
CA LEU A 105 -9.54 -7.93 -10.62
C LEU A 105 -8.97 -7.14 -11.81
N ILE A 106 -7.66 -6.96 -11.87
CA ILE A 106 -7.02 -6.20 -12.94
C ILE A 106 -7.08 -6.97 -14.27
N VAL A 107 -6.86 -8.28 -14.27
CA VAL A 107 -7.06 -9.14 -15.46
C VAL A 107 -8.49 -9.01 -16.00
N ARG A 108 -9.49 -8.94 -15.13
CA ARG A 108 -10.86 -8.68 -15.54
C ARG A 108 -11.02 -7.30 -16.18
N HIS A 109 -10.46 -6.23 -15.59
CA HIS A 109 -10.51 -4.89 -16.17
C HIS A 109 -9.82 -4.82 -17.54
N ILE A 110 -8.70 -5.51 -17.71
CA ILE A 110 -7.98 -5.65 -18.98
C ILE A 110 -8.89 -6.31 -20.02
N ALA A 111 -9.52 -7.44 -19.68
CA ALA A 111 -10.41 -8.16 -20.59
C ALA A 111 -11.65 -7.35 -20.97
N ASP A 112 -12.21 -6.58 -20.04
CA ASP A 112 -13.34 -5.70 -20.30
C ASP A 112 -12.94 -4.54 -21.22
N LEU A 113 -11.79 -3.91 -20.96
CA LEU A 113 -11.27 -2.83 -21.80
C LEU A 113 -10.94 -3.31 -23.23
N ALA A 114 -10.31 -4.48 -23.35
CA ALA A 114 -10.02 -5.12 -24.63
C ALA A 114 -11.31 -5.34 -25.45
N ARG A 115 -12.36 -5.87 -24.80
CA ARG A 115 -13.65 -6.12 -25.44
C ARG A 115 -14.35 -4.84 -25.89
N GLU A 116 -14.32 -3.79 -25.08
CA GLU A 116 -14.98 -2.52 -25.37
C GLU A 116 -14.28 -1.72 -26.47
N THR A 117 -12.96 -1.80 -26.54
CA THR A 117 -12.15 -0.97 -27.45
C THR A 117 -11.63 -1.72 -28.68
N GLY A 118 -11.73 -3.05 -28.68
CA GLY A 118 -11.14 -3.91 -29.72
C GLY A 118 -9.60 -3.99 -29.66
N ARG A 119 -8.96 -3.44 -28.62
CA ARG A 119 -7.51 -3.54 -28.40
C ARG A 119 -7.13 -4.94 -27.92
N GLU A 120 -6.02 -5.48 -28.43
CA GLU A 120 -5.43 -6.71 -27.91
C GLU A 120 -4.61 -6.41 -26.65
N LEU A 121 -5.25 -6.50 -25.48
CA LEU A 121 -4.62 -6.25 -24.19
C LEU A 121 -4.47 -7.54 -23.40
N THR A 122 -3.27 -7.77 -22.85
CA THR A 122 -2.98 -8.85 -21.90
C THR A 122 -2.15 -8.29 -20.76
N LEU A 123 -2.26 -8.90 -19.57
CA LEU A 123 -1.47 -8.47 -18.42
C LEU A 123 0.04 -8.57 -18.70
N ASP A 124 0.47 -9.69 -19.29
CA ASP A 124 1.89 -9.91 -19.64
C ASP A 124 2.36 -8.90 -20.69
N GLY A 125 1.54 -8.62 -21.70
CA GLY A 125 1.86 -7.60 -22.71
C GLY A 125 1.99 -6.21 -22.13
N LEU A 126 1.09 -5.82 -21.21
CA LEU A 126 1.16 -4.52 -20.53
C LEU A 126 2.39 -4.41 -19.63
N ARG A 127 2.69 -5.44 -18.82
CA ARG A 127 3.89 -5.46 -17.96
C ARG A 127 5.18 -5.46 -18.76
N ALA A 128 5.21 -6.14 -19.90
CA ALA A 128 6.37 -6.14 -20.81
C ALA A 128 6.62 -4.78 -21.45
N GLN A 129 5.56 -3.97 -21.66
CA GLN A 129 5.70 -2.61 -22.17
C GLN A 129 6.16 -1.64 -21.09
N ALA A 130 5.46 -1.62 -19.95
CA ALA A 130 5.79 -0.80 -18.79
C ALA A 130 5.15 -1.40 -17.53
N GLU A 131 5.94 -1.63 -16.48
CA GLU A 131 5.40 -2.12 -15.21
C GLU A 131 4.88 -0.94 -14.36
N PRO A 132 3.67 -1.03 -13.79
CA PRO A 132 3.16 0.05 -12.95
C PRO A 132 4.05 0.27 -11.73
N GLY A 133 4.35 1.53 -11.47
CA GLY A 133 5.18 1.96 -10.35
C GLY A 133 4.35 2.44 -9.18
N GLY A 134 5.03 2.80 -8.09
CA GLY A 134 4.34 3.34 -6.92
C GLY A 134 3.59 4.65 -7.18
N GLY A 135 3.98 5.43 -8.18
CA GLY A 135 3.22 6.63 -8.57
C GLY A 135 1.85 6.30 -9.20
N ASP A 136 1.70 5.18 -9.91
CA ASP A 136 0.42 4.69 -10.41
C ASP A 136 -0.51 4.30 -9.26
N TYR A 137 0.02 3.53 -8.32
CA TYR A 137 -0.71 3.12 -7.12
C TYR A 137 -1.07 4.33 -6.25
N MET A 138 -0.15 5.26 -6.02
CA MET A 138 -0.43 6.44 -5.21
C MET A 138 -1.42 7.37 -5.88
N ARG A 139 -1.44 7.47 -7.22
CA ARG A 139 -2.51 8.15 -7.94
C ARG A 139 -3.86 7.48 -7.66
N MET A 140 -3.95 6.17 -7.87
CA MET A 140 -5.17 5.39 -7.63
C MET A 140 -5.67 5.55 -6.19
N TRP A 141 -4.82 5.29 -5.20
CA TRP A 141 -5.17 5.40 -3.78
C TRP A 141 -5.51 6.83 -3.38
N THR A 142 -4.79 7.84 -3.88
CA THR A 142 -5.16 9.24 -3.60
C THR A 142 -6.59 9.53 -4.08
N ARG A 143 -6.99 9.05 -5.26
CA ARG A 143 -8.38 9.22 -5.72
C ARG A 143 -9.38 8.52 -4.80
N VAL A 144 -9.12 7.26 -4.43
CA VAL A 144 -9.98 6.50 -3.50
C VAL A 144 -10.12 7.22 -2.15
N LEU A 145 -9.02 7.71 -1.61
CA LEU A 145 -8.92 8.28 -0.26
C LEU A 145 -9.42 9.72 -0.15
N VAL A 146 -9.34 10.49 -1.24
CA VAL A 146 -9.69 11.92 -1.26
C VAL A 146 -11.07 12.16 -1.85
N GLU A 147 -11.42 11.49 -2.95
CA GLU A 147 -12.69 11.73 -3.62
C GLU A 147 -13.86 11.21 -2.79
N ASP A 148 -14.84 12.07 -2.58
CA ASP A 148 -16.02 11.81 -1.77
C ASP A 148 -17.32 12.22 -2.49
N GLY A 149 -17.24 12.48 -3.79
CA GLY A 149 -18.39 12.92 -4.61
C GLY A 149 -19.45 11.84 -4.84
N TYR A 150 -19.17 10.60 -4.47
CA TYR A 150 -20.09 9.46 -4.54
C TYR A 150 -20.73 9.15 -3.16
N LEU A 151 -20.55 10.04 -2.18
CA LEU A 151 -21.25 10.01 -0.90
C LEU A 151 -22.74 10.34 -1.03
N ALA A 152 -23.57 9.64 -0.26
CA ALA A 152 -24.85 10.17 0.16
C ALA A 152 -24.64 11.14 1.33
N ASP A 153 -25.02 12.39 1.16
CA ASP A 153 -24.92 13.39 2.23
C ASP A 153 -25.86 13.04 3.41
N PRO A 154 -25.39 13.09 4.67
CA PRO A 154 -26.28 12.97 5.81
C PRO A 154 -27.24 14.17 5.88
N PRO A 155 -28.46 13.99 6.39
CA PRO A 155 -29.44 15.08 6.49
C PRO A 155 -28.87 16.30 7.23
N GLY A 156 -28.90 17.46 6.59
CA GLY A 156 -28.47 18.73 7.18
C GLY A 156 -26.95 19.01 7.13
N ARG A 157 -26.14 18.15 6.51
CA ARG A 157 -24.70 18.43 6.25
C ARG A 157 -24.32 18.02 4.84
N SER A 158 -23.87 18.96 4.01
CA SER A 158 -23.34 18.63 2.69
C SER A 158 -21.81 18.47 2.71
N ARG A 159 -21.37 17.22 2.59
CA ARG A 159 -19.96 16.77 2.63
C ARG A 159 -19.49 16.27 1.26
N SER A 160 -20.39 15.78 0.44
CA SER A 160 -20.14 15.29 -0.91
C SER A 160 -19.51 16.38 -1.78
N GLY A 161 -18.51 15.98 -2.57
CA GLY A 161 -17.83 16.86 -3.52
C GLY A 161 -16.85 17.85 -2.89
N ARG A 162 -16.59 17.75 -1.58
CA ARG A 162 -15.55 18.56 -0.92
C ARG A 162 -14.15 17.97 -1.14
N HIS A 163 -14.09 16.69 -1.48
CA HIS A 163 -12.86 15.92 -1.68
C HIS A 163 -11.97 15.97 -0.43
N LEU A 164 -12.58 15.72 0.73
CA LEU A 164 -11.90 15.75 2.03
C LEU A 164 -11.83 14.36 2.67
N GLY A 165 -12.01 13.29 1.89
CA GLY A 165 -11.99 11.91 2.37
C GLY A 165 -13.16 11.62 3.32
N GLY A 166 -14.34 12.19 3.04
CA GLY A 166 -15.53 12.06 3.89
C GLY A 166 -16.04 10.62 4.11
N LEU A 167 -15.48 9.65 3.40
CA LEU A 167 -15.85 8.23 3.43
C LEU A 167 -15.12 7.41 4.49
N PHE A 168 -14.00 7.91 5.02
CA PHE A 168 -13.16 7.16 5.93
C PHE A 168 -13.30 7.71 7.35
N ASP A 169 -13.56 6.80 8.28
CA ASP A 169 -13.64 7.09 9.70
C ASP A 169 -12.27 7.00 10.36
N ALA A 170 -11.43 6.08 9.88
CA ALA A 170 -10.09 5.88 10.40
C ALA A 170 -9.10 5.38 9.34
N TYR A 171 -7.82 5.70 9.56
CA TYR A 171 -6.68 5.10 8.87
C TYR A 171 -5.89 4.28 9.88
N TYR A 172 -5.54 3.06 9.49
CA TYR A 172 -4.76 2.12 10.29
C TYR A 172 -3.46 1.81 9.57
N PHE A 173 -2.34 2.20 10.15
CA PHE A 173 -1.01 1.98 9.61
C PHE A 173 -0.37 0.79 10.32
N LEU A 174 -0.01 -0.26 9.57
CA LEU A 174 0.66 -1.42 10.14
C LEU A 174 1.99 -1.01 10.77
N GLY A 175 2.17 -1.33 12.05
CA GLY A 175 3.43 -1.11 12.76
C GLY A 175 4.21 -2.40 13.05
N PRO A 176 5.34 -2.28 13.76
CA PRO A 176 6.11 -3.45 14.21
C PRO A 176 5.26 -4.44 15.01
N ASP A 177 4.44 -3.96 15.94
CA ASP A 177 3.61 -4.81 16.82
C ASP A 177 2.63 -5.69 16.02
N ASP A 178 2.02 -5.14 14.96
CA ASP A 178 1.15 -5.88 14.05
C ASP A 178 1.88 -7.04 13.36
N MET A 179 3.09 -6.77 12.87
CA MET A 179 3.92 -7.77 12.21
C MET A 179 4.41 -8.82 13.20
N HIS A 180 4.83 -8.39 14.40
CA HIS A 180 5.33 -9.29 15.44
C HIS A 180 4.22 -10.21 15.94
N GLU A 181 2.99 -9.71 16.06
CA GLU A 181 1.82 -10.53 16.40
C GLU A 181 1.55 -11.59 15.33
N PHE A 182 1.65 -11.26 14.04
CA PHE A 182 1.50 -12.23 12.95
C PHE A 182 2.49 -13.40 13.10
N PHE A 183 3.78 -13.12 13.32
CA PHE A 183 4.77 -14.17 13.56
C PHE A 183 4.55 -14.87 14.90
N GLY A 184 4.08 -14.15 15.92
CA GLY A 184 3.66 -14.66 17.24
C GLY A 184 2.56 -15.71 17.17
N ALA A 185 1.58 -15.50 16.29
CA ALA A 185 0.49 -16.43 16.01
C ALA A 185 0.91 -17.61 15.10
N GLY A 186 2.20 -17.74 14.81
CA GLY A 186 2.75 -18.76 13.92
C GLY A 186 2.52 -18.48 12.44
N GLY A 187 2.14 -17.25 12.06
CA GLY A 187 1.90 -16.85 10.66
C GLY A 187 0.81 -17.67 9.97
N ARG A 188 -0.23 -18.10 10.70
CA ARG A 188 -1.33 -18.91 10.16
C ARG A 188 -2.50 -18.01 9.73
N THR A 189 -2.94 -18.16 8.49
CA THR A 189 -4.11 -17.49 7.94
C THR A 189 -5.34 -18.41 8.03
N SER A 190 -6.16 -18.23 9.07
CA SER A 190 -7.52 -18.79 9.30
C SER A 190 -7.71 -20.18 9.96
N GLY A 191 -8.72 -20.24 10.84
CA GLY A 191 -9.57 -21.43 11.08
C GLY A 191 -9.30 -22.32 12.30
N GLY A 192 -8.09 -22.33 12.85
CA GLY A 192 -7.78 -23.14 14.03
C GLY A 192 -8.29 -22.47 15.30
N ARG A 193 -9.23 -23.11 16.00
CA ARG A 193 -9.58 -22.82 17.40
C ARG A 193 -8.36 -22.29 18.17
N THR A 194 -8.54 -21.21 18.91
CA THR A 194 -7.64 -20.75 19.97
C THR A 194 -7.55 -21.84 21.04
N GLY A 195 -6.78 -22.89 20.77
CA GLY A 195 -6.17 -23.71 21.79
C GLY A 195 -5.24 -22.79 22.57
N GLY A 196 -5.46 -22.73 23.88
CA GLY A 196 -4.87 -21.76 24.80
C GLY A 196 -3.37 -21.56 24.58
N GLY A 197 -2.92 -20.34 24.90
CA GLY A 197 -1.55 -19.88 24.73
C GLY A 197 -0.55 -20.98 25.01
N SER A 198 0.07 -21.48 23.94
CA SER A 198 1.32 -22.20 24.12
C SER A 198 2.37 -21.15 24.40
N ALA A 199 2.84 -21.19 25.65
CA ALA A 199 4.16 -20.80 26.12
C ALA A 199 5.29 -21.33 25.22
N ASP A 200 5.29 -21.01 23.93
CA ASP A 200 6.43 -21.27 23.06
C ASP A 200 7.38 -20.08 23.22
N GLY A 201 8.31 -20.24 24.18
CA GLY A 201 9.26 -19.23 24.65
C GLY A 201 10.32 -18.81 23.62
N GLY A 202 10.05 -18.96 22.33
CA GLY A 202 10.91 -18.53 21.25
C GLY A 202 10.96 -17.01 21.14
N THR A 203 12.15 -16.48 20.82
CA THR A 203 12.34 -15.05 20.52
C THR A 203 11.61 -14.66 19.23
N LEU A 204 11.31 -13.37 19.03
CA LEU A 204 10.75 -12.88 17.76
C LEU A 204 11.58 -13.34 16.55
N ALA A 205 12.91 -13.25 16.65
CA ALA A 205 13.81 -13.70 15.59
C ALA A 205 13.61 -15.19 15.28
N SER A 206 13.51 -16.04 16.31
CA SER A 206 13.23 -17.47 16.13
C SER A 206 11.91 -17.72 15.39
N LYS A 207 10.86 -16.95 15.70
CA LYS A 207 9.55 -17.09 15.04
C LYS A 207 9.57 -16.66 13.57
N VAL A 208 10.31 -15.59 13.24
CA VAL A 208 10.52 -15.14 11.85
C VAL A 208 11.33 -16.17 11.07
N GLU A 209 12.37 -16.75 11.68
CA GLU A 209 13.19 -17.81 11.10
C GLU A 209 12.40 -19.10 10.84
N GLU A 210 11.55 -19.50 11.78
CA GLU A 210 10.64 -20.64 11.63
C GLU A 210 9.61 -20.40 10.51
N TYR A 211 9.05 -19.19 10.43
CA TYR A 211 8.19 -18.81 9.31
C TYR A 211 8.93 -18.92 7.98
N PHE A 212 10.14 -18.37 7.88
CA PHE A 212 10.97 -18.42 6.68
C PHE A 212 11.25 -19.88 6.27
N ALA A 213 11.76 -20.70 7.19
CA ALA A 213 12.12 -22.08 6.93
C ALA A 213 10.90 -22.89 6.46
N ARG A 214 9.74 -22.70 7.12
CA ARG A 214 8.49 -23.35 6.73
C ARG A 214 8.06 -22.92 5.33
N LYS A 215 7.98 -21.61 5.06
CA LYS A 215 7.55 -21.09 3.75
C LYS A 215 8.48 -21.52 2.64
N TYR A 216 9.79 -21.41 2.86
CA TYR A 216 10.80 -21.87 1.90
C TYR A 216 10.65 -23.36 1.56
N ALA A 217 10.18 -24.19 2.50
CA ALA A 217 9.98 -25.63 2.26
C ALA A 217 8.66 -25.97 1.53
N ILE A 218 7.59 -25.19 1.72
CA ILE A 218 6.24 -25.60 1.28
C ILE A 218 5.58 -24.68 0.24
N ASP A 219 6.09 -23.46 0.06
CA ASP A 219 5.52 -22.45 -0.81
C ASP A 219 6.43 -22.24 -2.03
N PRO A 220 6.03 -22.69 -3.23
CA PRO A 220 6.85 -22.57 -4.44
C PRO A 220 7.17 -21.13 -4.83
N GLU A 221 6.25 -20.19 -4.63
CA GLU A 221 6.46 -18.78 -4.98
C GLU A 221 7.47 -18.15 -4.00
N PHE A 222 7.33 -18.45 -2.70
CA PHE A 222 8.32 -18.05 -1.70
C PHE A 222 9.69 -18.70 -1.99
N PHE A 223 9.73 -20.00 -2.28
CA PHE A 223 10.96 -20.70 -2.61
C PHE A 223 11.70 -20.01 -3.77
N VAL A 224 11.03 -19.77 -4.90
CA VAL A 224 11.63 -19.12 -6.08
C VAL A 224 12.19 -17.74 -5.72
N SER A 225 11.48 -16.96 -4.89
CA SER A 225 11.91 -15.61 -4.48
C SER A 225 13.27 -15.57 -3.78
N PHE A 226 13.65 -16.66 -3.10
CA PHE A 226 14.94 -16.77 -2.41
C PHE A 226 15.93 -17.70 -3.12
N ALA A 227 15.45 -18.71 -3.84
CA ALA A 227 16.23 -19.75 -4.48
C ALA A 227 16.60 -19.44 -5.94
N ALA A 228 16.09 -18.35 -6.54
CA ALA A 228 16.43 -17.96 -7.89
C ALA A 228 17.30 -16.68 -7.92
N GLY A 229 18.31 -16.65 -8.77
CA GLY A 229 19.18 -15.49 -8.97
C GLY A 229 19.57 -15.31 -10.43
N PRO A 230 20.16 -14.16 -10.79
CA PRO A 230 20.65 -13.93 -12.14
C PRO A 230 21.83 -14.87 -12.43
N ASP A 231 21.89 -15.40 -13.65
CA ASP A 231 23.06 -16.03 -14.22
C ASP A 231 24.01 -15.00 -14.84
N SER A 232 25.07 -15.48 -15.51
CA SER A 232 26.06 -14.61 -16.16
C SER A 232 25.47 -13.73 -17.27
N ASP A 233 24.37 -14.17 -17.87
CA ASP A 233 23.71 -13.51 -19.00
C ASP A 233 22.50 -12.66 -18.52
N GLY A 234 22.27 -12.63 -17.20
CA GLY A 234 21.18 -11.91 -16.55
C GLY A 234 19.85 -12.67 -16.56
N ALA A 235 19.80 -13.89 -17.10
CA ALA A 235 18.62 -14.74 -17.02
C ALA A 235 18.47 -15.34 -15.62
N THR A 236 17.23 -15.69 -15.24
CA THR A 236 16.96 -16.23 -13.90
C THR A 236 17.25 -17.72 -13.87
N ARG A 237 18.09 -18.16 -12.92
CA ARG A 237 18.39 -19.58 -12.66
C ARG A 237 18.19 -19.92 -11.18
N LEU A 238 18.03 -21.21 -10.88
CA LEU A 238 18.10 -21.68 -9.50
C LEU A 238 19.53 -21.59 -8.97
N LEU A 239 19.65 -21.23 -7.69
CA LEU A 239 20.90 -21.18 -6.94
C LEU A 239 21.36 -22.59 -6.58
N ASP A 240 22.64 -22.88 -6.81
CA ASP A 240 23.29 -24.11 -6.39
C ASP A 240 23.98 -23.86 -5.04
N LEU A 241 23.38 -24.33 -3.95
CA LEU A 241 23.92 -24.11 -2.60
C LEU A 241 25.23 -24.86 -2.32
N THR A 242 25.68 -25.75 -3.22
CA THR A 242 27.03 -26.32 -3.15
C THR A 242 28.09 -25.33 -3.66
N ASN A 243 27.68 -24.34 -4.45
CA ASN A 243 28.52 -23.23 -4.87
C ASN A 243 28.61 -22.16 -3.74
N PRO A 244 29.82 -21.79 -3.28
CA PRO A 244 29.99 -20.81 -2.20
C PRO A 244 29.48 -19.39 -2.48
N SER A 245 29.34 -18.95 -3.74
CA SER A 245 28.74 -17.63 -4.05
C SER A 245 27.23 -17.65 -3.90
N ASP A 246 26.59 -18.70 -4.41
CA ASP A 246 25.15 -18.90 -4.37
C ASP A 246 24.66 -19.12 -2.94
N ALA A 247 25.39 -19.93 -2.16
CA ALA A 247 25.12 -20.10 -0.73
C ALA A 247 25.20 -18.78 0.04
N ARG A 248 26.17 -17.91 -0.28
CA ARG A 248 26.30 -16.59 0.34
C ARG A 248 25.17 -15.65 -0.07
N LEU A 249 24.74 -15.66 -1.32
CA LEU A 249 23.62 -14.86 -1.81
C LEU A 249 22.31 -15.26 -1.13
N TRP A 250 22.02 -16.57 -1.06
CA TRP A 250 20.84 -17.09 -0.38
C TRP A 250 20.83 -16.70 1.10
N GLU A 251 21.95 -16.89 1.80
CA GLU A 251 22.06 -16.56 3.24
C GLU A 251 21.95 -15.04 3.48
N ALA A 252 22.46 -14.20 2.58
CA ALA A 252 22.30 -12.75 2.68
C ALA A 252 20.82 -12.35 2.56
N ARG A 253 20.08 -12.89 1.60
CA ARG A 253 18.65 -12.62 1.42
C ARG A 253 17.80 -13.12 2.59
N ARG A 254 18.11 -14.31 3.12
CA ARG A 254 17.48 -14.82 4.34
C ARG A 254 17.73 -13.88 5.53
N LYS A 255 18.96 -13.42 5.73
CA LYS A 255 19.30 -12.46 6.81
C LYS A 255 18.58 -11.12 6.63
N GLU A 256 18.43 -10.64 5.41
CA GLU A 256 17.67 -9.42 5.12
C GLU A 256 16.20 -9.57 5.45
N PHE A 257 15.58 -10.70 5.08
CA PHE A 257 14.20 -11.03 5.46
C PHE A 257 14.02 -11.01 6.98
N VAL A 258 14.90 -11.71 7.71
CA VAL A 258 14.84 -11.79 9.17
C VAL A 258 15.06 -10.41 9.78
N ARG A 259 16.05 -9.65 9.31
CA ARG A 259 16.29 -8.27 9.76
C ARG A 259 15.07 -7.39 9.52
N TYR A 260 14.46 -7.46 8.34
CA TYR A 260 13.31 -6.63 8.02
C TYR A 260 12.14 -6.89 8.99
N TYR A 261 11.70 -8.15 9.09
CA TYR A 261 10.53 -8.49 9.90
C TYR A 261 10.76 -8.45 11.42
N THR A 262 12.02 -8.37 11.86
CA THR A 262 12.35 -8.18 13.28
C THR A 262 12.49 -6.70 13.66
N VAL A 263 13.14 -5.87 12.84
CA VAL A 263 13.51 -4.49 13.22
C VAL A 263 13.04 -3.40 12.27
N ARG A 264 12.72 -3.71 11.00
CA ARG A 264 12.27 -2.73 9.98
C ARG A 264 10.87 -3.03 9.47
N ALA A 265 10.00 -3.42 10.39
CA ALA A 265 8.64 -3.84 10.11
C ALA A 265 7.68 -2.64 10.05
N GLY A 266 6.74 -2.66 9.11
CA GLY A 266 5.59 -1.74 9.08
C GLY A 266 5.70 -0.54 8.14
N ALA A 267 4.68 0.31 8.21
CA ALA A 267 4.45 1.51 7.42
C ALA A 267 5.63 2.51 7.50
N ALA A 268 6.39 2.50 8.60
CA ALA A 268 7.55 3.36 8.79
C ALA A 268 8.65 3.18 7.71
N TYR A 269 8.67 2.04 7.01
CA TYR A 269 9.68 1.72 6.00
C TYR A 269 9.08 1.60 4.59
N SER A 270 7.90 2.19 4.36
CA SER A 270 7.19 2.16 3.07
C SER A 270 6.96 3.56 2.53
N LEU A 271 7.43 3.80 1.30
CA LEU A 271 7.20 5.07 0.61
C LEU A 271 5.69 5.32 0.39
N GLY A 272 4.93 4.28 0.04
CA GLY A 272 3.48 4.43 -0.16
C GLY A 272 2.76 4.79 1.14
N SER A 273 3.14 4.12 2.24
CA SER A 273 2.55 4.39 3.55
C SER A 273 2.91 5.79 4.08
N HIS A 274 4.09 6.30 3.77
CA HIS A 274 4.47 7.68 4.06
C HIS A 274 3.60 8.68 3.29
N ASP A 275 3.36 8.43 2.00
CA ASP A 275 2.48 9.28 1.22
C ASP A 275 1.02 9.21 1.72
N GLU A 276 0.53 8.03 2.08
CA GLU A 276 -0.81 7.83 2.66
C GLU A 276 -0.96 8.54 4.01
N TRP A 277 0.09 8.53 4.83
CA TRP A 277 0.14 9.27 6.09
C TRP A 277 0.10 10.78 5.85
N ASN A 278 0.95 11.28 4.95
CA ASN A 278 0.98 12.69 4.57
C ASN A 278 -0.35 13.14 3.97
N LEU A 279 -1.00 12.30 3.18
CA LEU A 279 -2.33 12.54 2.65
C LEU A 279 -3.35 12.73 3.77
N MET A 280 -3.38 11.81 4.74
CA MET A 280 -4.27 11.87 5.90
C MET A 280 -4.03 13.13 6.75
N ALA A 281 -2.78 13.45 7.07
CA ALA A 281 -2.42 14.65 7.81
C ALA A 281 -2.88 15.94 7.09
N ARG A 282 -2.65 16.03 5.77
CA ARG A 282 -3.08 17.17 4.95
C ARG A 282 -4.60 17.26 4.81
N LEU A 283 -5.30 16.13 4.69
CA LEU A 283 -6.77 16.06 4.70
C LEU A 283 -7.33 16.57 6.03
N ASN A 284 -6.79 16.11 7.15
CA ASN A 284 -7.20 16.54 8.48
C ASN A 284 -7.00 18.04 8.69
N ARG A 285 -5.86 18.58 8.26
CA ARG A 285 -5.60 20.04 8.27
C ARG A 285 -6.66 20.81 7.46
N ALA A 286 -7.05 20.29 6.30
CA ALA A 286 -8.10 20.89 5.48
C ALA A 286 -9.50 20.75 6.11
N ARG A 287 -9.82 19.62 6.75
CA ARG A 287 -11.08 19.38 7.48
C ARG A 287 -11.25 20.31 8.67
N VAL A 288 -10.18 20.59 9.43
CA VAL A 288 -10.21 21.55 10.54
C VAL A 288 -10.59 22.95 10.06
N ALA A 289 -10.15 23.33 8.86
CA ALA A 289 -10.42 24.65 8.27
C ALA A 289 -11.76 24.75 7.53
N ASP A 290 -12.46 23.64 7.28
CA ASP A 290 -13.69 23.59 6.49
C ASP A 290 -14.94 23.72 7.40
N PRO A 291 -15.86 24.67 7.17
CA PRO A 291 -17.04 24.88 8.02
C PRO A 291 -18.05 23.73 8.10
N ALA A 292 -18.08 22.83 7.11
CA ALA A 292 -18.93 21.63 7.16
C ALA A 292 -18.27 20.48 7.94
N TYR A 293 -16.97 20.61 8.17
CA TYR A 293 -16.16 19.79 9.04
C TYR A 293 -15.77 20.63 10.28
N GLY A 294 -14.71 20.19 10.95
CA GLY A 294 -14.15 20.81 12.13
C GLY A 294 -13.20 19.82 12.80
N PRO A 295 -12.57 20.21 13.92
CA PRO A 295 -11.65 19.34 14.64
C PRO A 295 -12.29 18.02 15.09
N GLY A 296 -13.58 18.02 15.44
CA GLY A 296 -14.31 16.79 15.80
C GLY A 296 -14.60 15.84 14.64
N GLU A 297 -14.26 16.22 13.41
CA GLU A 297 -14.51 15.42 12.21
C GLU A 297 -13.20 15.07 11.49
N GLN A 298 -12.05 15.20 12.16
CA GLN A 298 -10.78 14.65 11.67
C GLN A 298 -10.88 13.12 11.55
N ILE A 299 -10.20 12.57 10.56
CA ILE A 299 -10.02 11.13 10.35
C ILE A 299 -9.12 10.60 11.46
N ALA A 300 -9.57 9.57 12.18
CA ALA A 300 -8.78 8.96 13.25
C ALA A 300 -7.58 8.21 12.67
N ALA A 301 -6.46 8.20 13.39
CA ALA A 301 -5.24 7.51 12.97
C ALA A 301 -4.82 6.46 14.02
N TYR A 302 -4.45 5.28 13.54
CA TYR A 302 -3.90 4.18 14.33
C TYR A 302 -2.55 3.76 13.76
N PHE A 303 -1.61 3.41 14.63
CA PHE A 303 -0.30 2.87 14.28
C PHE A 303 0.10 1.80 15.29
N ALA A 304 0.65 0.68 14.82
CA ALA A 304 1.17 -0.40 15.67
C ALA A 304 0.16 -0.87 16.74
N ALA A 305 -1.06 -1.26 16.34
CA ALA A 305 -2.13 -1.73 17.23
C ALA A 305 -2.73 -0.72 18.22
N GLY A 306 -2.35 0.56 18.18
CA GLY A 306 -2.90 1.60 19.04
C GLY A 306 -3.31 2.87 18.29
N PRO A 307 -4.13 3.74 18.91
CA PRO A 307 -4.40 5.07 18.37
C PRO A 307 -3.14 5.94 18.43
N CYS A 308 -2.94 6.77 17.41
CA CYS A 308 -1.82 7.72 17.36
C CYS A 308 -2.02 8.85 18.39
N GLY A 309 -0.91 9.44 18.84
CA GLY A 309 -0.98 10.65 19.67
C GLY A 309 -1.55 11.85 18.90
N LEU A 310 -2.12 12.83 19.61
CA LEU A 310 -2.71 14.02 18.99
C LEU A 310 -1.74 14.75 18.05
N ALA A 311 -0.53 15.04 18.52
CA ALA A 311 0.49 15.73 17.71
C ALA A 311 1.07 14.84 16.61
N GLU A 312 1.10 13.52 16.82
CA GLU A 312 1.60 12.55 15.86
C GLU A 312 0.69 12.54 14.63
N ALA A 313 -0.62 12.44 14.82
CA ALA A 313 -1.61 12.38 13.73
C ALA A 313 -1.65 13.63 12.83
N GLU A 314 -1.03 14.73 13.24
CA GLU A 314 -0.95 15.98 12.46
C GLU A 314 0.43 16.24 11.81
N ALA A 315 1.44 15.45 12.18
CA ALA A 315 2.80 15.59 11.69
C ALA A 315 2.97 14.84 10.35
N GLU A 316 3.67 15.44 9.39
CA GLU A 316 4.03 14.78 8.13
C GLU A 316 5.32 13.97 8.28
N THR A 317 5.43 12.86 7.54
CA THR A 317 6.62 12.03 7.39
C THR A 317 7.43 12.44 6.15
N SER A 318 8.53 11.75 5.85
CA SER A 318 9.24 11.93 4.58
C SER A 318 8.34 11.68 3.37
N ILE A 319 8.69 12.28 2.24
CA ILE A 319 7.99 12.02 0.97
C ILE A 319 8.30 10.62 0.44
N GLY A 320 7.29 9.97 -0.12
CA GLY A 320 7.43 8.67 -0.78
C GLY A 320 7.63 8.80 -2.29
N TYR A 321 6.57 8.52 -3.03
CA TYR A 321 6.44 8.72 -4.47
C TYR A 321 5.94 10.11 -4.83
N GLU A 322 5.55 10.93 -3.84
CA GLU A 322 5.19 12.33 -4.07
C GLU A 322 6.32 13.07 -4.81
N VAL A 323 5.96 13.78 -5.89
CA VAL A 323 6.90 14.62 -6.63
C VAL A 323 6.75 16.07 -6.19
N ALA A 324 7.81 16.60 -5.58
CA ALA A 324 7.87 17.99 -5.12
C ALA A 324 7.38 18.96 -6.21
N ALA A 325 6.58 19.95 -5.83
CA ALA A 325 6.12 20.99 -6.77
C ALA A 325 7.32 21.63 -7.50
N VAL A 326 7.17 21.91 -8.79
CA VAL A 326 8.15 22.78 -9.47
C VAL A 326 8.02 24.15 -8.80
N PRO A 327 9.08 24.75 -8.25
CA PRO A 327 9.01 26.10 -7.74
C PRO A 327 8.55 27.00 -8.88
N VAL A 328 7.38 27.61 -8.72
CA VAL A 328 6.97 28.70 -9.59
C VAL A 328 7.83 29.88 -9.16
N SER A 329 8.79 30.27 -10.00
CA SER A 329 9.55 31.49 -9.76
C SER A 329 8.56 32.66 -9.61
N PRO A 330 8.87 33.73 -8.84
CA PRO A 330 7.97 34.89 -8.65
C PRO A 330 7.44 35.51 -9.95
N ASN A 331 8.09 35.22 -11.09
CA ASN A 331 7.75 35.69 -12.43
C ASN A 331 7.03 34.66 -13.32
N GLY A 332 6.50 33.56 -12.78
CA GLY A 332 5.63 32.64 -13.52
C GLY A 332 6.29 31.79 -14.61
N MET A 333 7.63 31.71 -14.65
CA MET A 333 8.36 30.85 -15.59
C MET A 333 8.90 29.59 -14.88
N PRO A 334 8.83 28.40 -15.51
CA PRO A 334 9.37 27.17 -14.94
C PRO A 334 10.90 27.27 -14.84
N ALA A 335 11.45 27.00 -13.66
CA ALA A 335 12.89 26.94 -13.45
C ALA A 335 13.48 25.78 -14.27
N THR A 336 14.46 26.08 -15.13
CA THR A 336 15.16 25.07 -15.92
C THR A 336 16.03 24.19 -15.03
N ALA A 337 16.13 22.90 -15.38
CA ALA A 337 16.72 21.81 -14.60
C ALA A 337 18.25 21.91 -14.34
N GLY A 338 18.88 23.07 -14.53
CA GLY A 338 20.33 23.26 -14.52
C GLY A 338 20.96 23.68 -13.18
N GLN A 339 20.19 23.83 -12.08
CA GLN A 339 20.72 24.43 -10.84
C GLN A 339 20.72 23.50 -9.61
N ARG A 340 20.47 22.19 -9.75
CA ARG A 340 20.55 21.21 -8.65
C ARG A 340 21.70 20.19 -8.78
N ALA A 341 22.79 20.53 -9.46
CA ALA A 341 23.95 19.64 -9.61
C ALA A 341 25.17 20.01 -8.76
N ALA A 342 25.04 20.90 -7.76
CA ALA A 342 26.19 21.39 -6.99
C ALA A 342 26.07 21.30 -5.46
N GLU A 343 25.03 20.65 -4.90
CA GLU A 343 24.83 20.64 -3.43
C GLU A 343 24.45 19.28 -2.83
N VAL A 344 24.76 18.18 -3.52
CA VAL A 344 24.68 16.82 -2.95
C VAL A 344 25.97 16.07 -3.26
N ASP A 345 27.07 16.56 -2.70
CA ASP A 345 28.29 15.80 -2.45
C ASP A 345 28.97 16.45 -1.23
N ALA A 346 28.42 16.16 -0.05
CA ALA A 346 29.04 16.31 1.27
C ALA A 346 28.36 15.38 2.29
#